data_AF-A0A7Y3R7R0-F1
#
_entry.id   AF-A0A7Y3R7R0-F1
#
_cell.length_a   1.000
_cell.length_b   1.000
_cell.length_c   1.000
_cell.angle_alpha   90.00
_cell.angle_beta   90.00
_cell.angle_gamma   90.00
#
_symmetry.space_group_name_H-M   'P 1'
#
loop_
_entity.id
_entity.type
_entity.pdbx_description
1 polymer ?
#
loop_
_entity_poly.entity_id
_entity_poly.type
_entity_poly.pdbx_seq_one_letter_code
_entity_poly.pdbx_strand_id
1 'polypeptide(L)'
;MIFLNDILSAIPLGFFLSFMIGPVFFVLLETSVVKGFRAAVVFDLGVVLADIIFILIAFFSSYRLIQSIKDDPALFIFGGLVMLTYGIISFIKNKKESRKTIDEIDPKELAKTNYFSLFIKGFFLNFINIGVLGFWLAILITIGPQLELKASRMITFFATLIIVYFITDLFKIILAKQLRSKLNPKNILLIKKVISIALIICGVVLLSQAWFPKEQKIVNSAFEKLEGEN
;
A
#
# COMPACT_ATOMS: atom_id res chain seq x y z
N MET A 1 -8.24 -31.88 0.33
CA MET A 1 -8.89 -31.08 -0.73
C MET A 1 -9.26 -29.67 -0.25
N ILE A 2 -9.94 -29.51 0.89
CA ILE A 2 -10.41 -28.19 1.36
C ILE A 2 -9.27 -27.16 1.49
N PHE A 3 -8.17 -27.49 2.18
CA PHE A 3 -7.00 -26.59 2.28
C PHE A 3 -6.34 -26.25 0.93
N LEU A 4 -6.40 -27.17 -0.05
CA LEU A 4 -5.87 -26.90 -1.37
C LEU A 4 -6.71 -25.86 -2.11
N ASN A 5 -8.04 -25.92 -1.96
CA ASN A 5 -8.94 -24.92 -2.52
C ASN A 5 -8.73 -23.55 -1.88
N ASP A 6 -8.50 -23.50 -0.57
CA ASP A 6 -8.19 -22.26 0.16
C ASP A 6 -6.89 -21.62 -0.36
N ILE A 7 -5.84 -22.44 -0.57
CA ILE A 7 -4.57 -22.00 -1.17
C ILE A 7 -4.77 -21.47 -2.59
N LEU A 8 -5.46 -22.23 -3.44
CA LEU A 8 -5.69 -21.85 -4.84
C LEU A 8 -6.51 -20.57 -4.97
N SER A 9 -7.47 -20.36 -4.08
CA SER A 9 -8.30 -19.14 -4.07
C SER A 9 -7.53 -17.92 -3.56
N ALA A 10 -6.56 -18.11 -2.66
CA ALA A 10 -5.72 -17.03 -2.14
C ALA A 10 -4.70 -16.50 -3.17
N ILE A 11 -4.23 -17.35 -4.09
CA ILE A 11 -3.18 -16.99 -5.06
C ILE A 11 -3.58 -15.81 -5.96
N PRO A 12 -4.72 -15.82 -6.68
CA PRO A 12 -5.13 -14.69 -7.50
C PRO A 12 -5.26 -13.40 -6.68
N LEU A 13 -5.84 -13.48 -5.48
CA LEU A 13 -6.04 -12.32 -4.62
C LEU A 13 -4.70 -11.73 -4.15
N GLY A 14 -3.74 -12.56 -3.74
CA GLY A 14 -2.40 -12.10 -3.38
C GLY A 14 -1.67 -11.43 -4.56
N PHE A 15 -1.81 -12.00 -5.75
CA PHE A 15 -1.26 -11.42 -6.98
C PHE A 15 -1.89 -10.05 -7.30
N PHE A 16 -3.22 -9.94 -7.29
CA PHE A 16 -3.90 -8.67 -7.58
C PHE A 16 -3.64 -7.61 -6.51
N LEU A 17 -3.58 -7.99 -5.24
CA LEU A 17 -3.26 -7.09 -4.13
C LEU A 17 -1.90 -6.41 -4.36
N SER A 18 -0.92 -7.14 -4.87
CA SER A 18 0.39 -6.61 -5.23
C SER A 18 0.29 -5.44 -6.23
N PHE A 19 -0.68 -5.44 -7.14
CA PHE A 19 -0.84 -4.37 -8.14
C PHE A 19 -1.81 -3.28 -7.72
N MET A 20 -2.35 -3.32 -6.49
CA MET A 20 -3.26 -2.29 -6.00
C MET A 20 -2.53 -0.94 -5.95
N ILE A 21 -3.00 0.00 -6.77
CA ILE A 21 -2.35 1.30 -6.93
C ILE A 21 -2.68 2.15 -5.70
N GLY A 22 -1.62 2.61 -5.02
CA GLY A 22 -1.74 3.47 -3.86
C GLY A 22 -0.40 4.06 -3.41
N PRO A 23 -0.40 4.81 -2.30
CA PRO A 23 0.78 5.46 -1.75
C PRO A 23 1.97 4.51 -1.57
N VAL A 24 1.69 3.32 -1.03
CA VAL A 24 2.69 2.29 -0.75
C VAL A 24 3.31 1.76 -2.05
N PHE A 25 2.49 1.48 -3.07
CA PHE A 25 2.95 1.03 -4.39
C PHE A 25 3.97 2.02 -4.99
N PHE A 26 3.65 3.32 -5.00
CA PHE A 26 4.55 4.33 -5.55
C PHE A 26 5.86 4.47 -4.78
N VAL A 27 5.80 4.44 -3.45
CA VAL A 27 6.99 4.55 -2.59
C VAL A 27 7.85 3.28 -2.66
N LEU A 28 7.25 2.10 -2.84
CA LEU A 28 7.97 0.87 -3.07
C LEU A 28 8.77 0.94 -4.37
N LEU A 29 8.14 1.38 -5.46
CA LEU A 29 8.82 1.56 -6.75
C LEU A 29 9.94 2.60 -6.66
N GLU A 30 9.72 3.73 -5.97
CA GLU A 30 10.77 4.72 -5.69
C GLU A 30 11.97 4.07 -5.03
N THR A 31 11.72 3.35 -3.95
CA THR A 31 12.75 2.76 -3.10
C THR A 31 13.51 1.69 -3.89
N SER A 32 12.81 0.92 -4.72
CA SER A 32 13.38 -0.12 -5.59
C SER A 32 14.32 0.46 -6.63
N VAL A 33 13.91 1.55 -7.28
CA VAL A 33 14.70 2.21 -8.33
C VAL A 33 15.88 2.97 -7.72
N VAL A 34 15.61 3.83 -6.73
CA VAL A 34 16.60 4.78 -6.18
C VAL A 34 17.57 4.11 -5.20
N LYS A 35 17.05 3.33 -4.24
CA LYS A 35 17.84 2.74 -3.14
C LYS A 35 18.19 1.27 -3.38
N GLY A 36 17.51 0.60 -4.31
CA GLY A 36 17.79 -0.77 -4.72
C GLY A 36 17.02 -1.83 -3.93
N PHE A 37 17.24 -3.09 -4.32
CA PHE A 37 16.47 -4.25 -3.85
C PHE A 37 16.40 -4.38 -2.32
N ARG A 38 17.54 -4.38 -1.62
CA ARG A 38 17.57 -4.58 -0.16
C ARG A 38 16.76 -3.51 0.59
N ALA A 39 16.86 -2.26 0.15
CA ALA A 39 16.13 -1.14 0.74
C ALA A 39 14.62 -1.29 0.54
N ALA A 40 14.20 -1.68 -0.67
CA ALA A 40 12.80 -1.89 -1.01
C ALA A 40 12.20 -3.08 -0.27
N VAL A 41 12.92 -4.20 -0.15
CA VAL A 41 12.48 -5.36 0.64
C VAL A 41 12.27 -4.99 2.11
N VAL A 42 13.18 -4.21 2.71
CA VAL A 42 13.01 -3.78 4.11
C VAL A 42 11.81 -2.83 4.28
N PHE A 43 11.58 -1.94 3.32
CA PHE A 43 10.36 -1.13 3.29
C PHE A 43 9.10 -2.03 3.21
N ASP A 44 9.10 -3.00 2.31
CA ASP A 44 7.97 -3.90 2.05
C ASP A 44 7.68 -4.84 3.23
N LEU A 45 8.71 -5.29 3.96
CA LEU A 45 8.53 -6.01 5.22
C LEU A 45 7.77 -5.18 6.27
N GLY A 46 7.97 -3.86 6.27
CA GLY A 46 7.19 -2.95 7.12
C GLY A 46 5.72 -2.90 6.69
N VAL A 47 5.46 -2.89 5.38
CA VAL A 47 4.10 -2.93 4.79
C VAL A 47 3.40 -4.22 5.20
N VAL A 48 4.03 -5.37 4.96
CA VAL A 48 3.50 -6.70 5.31
C VAL A 48 3.23 -6.81 6.81
N LEU A 49 4.08 -6.25 7.67
CA LEU A 49 3.80 -6.23 9.11
C LEU A 49 2.51 -5.46 9.44
N ALA A 50 2.28 -4.31 8.82
CA ALA A 50 1.05 -3.56 9.02
C ALA A 50 -0.18 -4.34 8.52
N ASP A 51 -0.08 -5.06 7.40
CA ASP A 51 -1.13 -5.93 6.90
C ASP A 51 -1.45 -7.07 7.88
N ILE A 52 -0.42 -7.74 8.41
CA ILE A 52 -0.60 -8.78 9.43
C ILE A 52 -1.34 -8.22 10.65
N ILE A 53 -0.96 -7.02 11.13
CA ILE A 53 -1.66 -6.37 12.24
C ILE A 53 -3.13 -6.11 11.89
N PHE A 54 -3.42 -5.63 10.68
CA PHE A 54 -4.80 -5.41 10.26
C PHE A 54 -5.62 -6.70 10.17
N ILE A 55 -5.06 -7.78 9.63
CA ILE A 55 -5.73 -9.08 9.60
C ILE A 55 -6.01 -9.58 11.01
N LEU A 56 -5.05 -9.45 11.94
CA LEU A 56 -5.25 -9.85 13.34
C LEU A 56 -6.33 -9.01 14.01
N ILE A 57 -6.31 -7.69 13.83
CA ILE A 57 -7.36 -6.80 14.34
C ILE A 57 -8.71 -7.20 13.74
N ALA A 58 -8.78 -7.42 12.42
CA ALA A 58 -9.97 -7.87 11.71
C ALA A 58 -10.51 -9.20 12.27
N PHE A 59 -9.63 -10.14 12.57
CA PHE A 59 -9.99 -11.47 13.06
C PHE A 59 -10.48 -11.48 14.52
N PHE A 60 -9.83 -10.70 15.40
CA PHE A 60 -10.16 -10.70 16.84
C PHE A 60 -11.20 -9.67 17.26
N SER A 61 -11.47 -8.67 16.43
CA SER A 61 -12.44 -7.63 16.74
C SER A 61 -13.85 -8.03 16.32
N SER A 62 -14.86 -7.35 16.88
CA SER A 62 -16.22 -7.50 16.37
C SER A 62 -16.34 -6.83 15.00
N TYR A 63 -17.02 -7.50 14.06
CA TYR A 63 -17.33 -6.96 12.73
C TYR A 63 -17.88 -5.52 12.78
N ARG A 64 -18.83 -5.27 13.71
CA ARG A 64 -19.47 -3.96 13.89
C ARG A 64 -18.49 -2.88 14.32
N LEU A 65 -17.55 -3.21 15.22
CA LEU A 65 -16.55 -2.26 15.70
C LEU A 65 -15.64 -1.83 14.55
N ILE A 66 -15.10 -2.76 13.77
CA ILE A 66 -14.20 -2.39 12.66
C ILE A 66 -14.92 -1.68 11.54
N GLN A 67 -16.17 -2.06 11.22
CA GLN A 67 -16.95 -1.33 10.24
C GLN A 67 -17.21 0.11 10.67
N SER A 68 -17.55 0.33 11.95
CA SER A 68 -17.73 1.69 12.50
C SER A 68 -16.45 2.52 12.46
N ILE A 69 -15.30 1.88 12.68
CA ILE A 69 -13.98 2.52 12.62
C ILE A 69 -13.64 2.87 11.17
N LYS A 70 -13.78 1.91 10.24
CA LYS A 70 -13.46 2.09 8.81
C LYS A 70 -14.27 3.21 8.18
N ASP A 71 -15.56 3.30 8.52
CA ASP A 71 -16.47 4.29 7.97
C ASP A 71 -16.41 5.64 8.71
N ASP A 72 -15.54 5.77 9.72
CA ASP A 72 -15.32 7.02 10.45
C ASP A 72 -14.63 8.05 9.56
N PRO A 73 -15.28 9.19 9.24
CA PRO A 73 -14.68 10.27 8.47
C PRO A 73 -13.36 10.77 9.06
N ALA A 74 -13.17 10.66 10.38
CA ALA A 74 -11.93 11.05 11.05
C ALA A 74 -10.71 10.26 10.54
N LEU A 75 -10.88 8.97 10.19
CA LEU A 75 -9.77 8.18 9.63
C LEU A 75 -9.41 8.60 8.21
N PHE A 76 -10.39 8.91 7.38
CA PHE A 76 -10.16 9.46 6.04
C PHE A 76 -9.47 10.82 6.11
N ILE A 77 -9.89 11.69 7.05
CA ILE A 77 -9.26 13.00 7.29
C ILE A 77 -7.81 12.81 7.76
N PHE A 78 -7.59 11.96 8.77
CA PHE A 78 -6.28 11.71 9.34
C PHE A 78 -5.32 11.12 8.29
N GLY A 79 -5.75 10.06 7.60
CA GLY A 79 -4.93 9.42 6.57
C GLY A 79 -4.66 10.33 5.39
N GLY A 80 -5.69 11.06 4.92
CA GLY A 80 -5.56 12.03 3.85
C GLY A 80 -4.62 13.18 4.20
N LEU A 81 -4.69 13.72 5.42
CA LEU A 81 -3.80 14.79 5.89
C LEU A 81 -2.36 14.32 6.01
N VAL A 82 -2.11 13.13 6.56
CA VAL A 82 -0.76 12.56 6.65
C VAL A 82 -0.16 12.35 5.27
N MET A 83 -0.91 11.78 4.32
CA MET A 83 -0.43 11.56 2.96
C MET A 83 -0.18 12.88 2.22
N LEU A 84 -1.11 13.83 2.35
CA LEU A 84 -1.00 15.14 1.72
C LEU A 84 0.21 15.90 2.24
N THR A 85 0.37 16.00 3.56
CA THR A 85 1.51 16.69 4.19
C THR A 85 2.83 16.02 3.83
N TYR A 86 2.89 14.69 3.88
CA TYR A 86 4.08 13.94 3.47
C TYR A 86 4.43 14.19 1.99
N GLY A 87 3.44 14.13 1.10
CA GLY A 87 3.59 14.42 -0.32
C GLY A 87 4.10 15.84 -0.59
N ILE A 88 3.53 16.86 0.08
CA ILE A 88 3.95 18.26 -0.02
C ILE A 88 5.40 18.43 0.48
N ILE A 89 5.72 17.90 1.67
CA ILE A 89 7.07 17.99 2.24
C ILE A 89 8.09 17.34 1.30
N SER A 90 7.76 16.16 0.77
CA SER A 90 8.60 15.45 -0.20
C SER A 90 8.80 16.31 -1.46
N PHE A 91 7.72 16.85 -2.03
CA PHE A 91 7.78 17.69 -3.23
C PHE A 91 8.68 18.93 -3.05
N ILE A 92 8.56 19.62 -1.92
CA ILE A 92 9.37 20.81 -1.60
C ILE A 92 10.85 20.42 -1.44
N LYS A 93 11.14 19.32 -0.73
CA LYS A 93 12.52 18.81 -0.58
C LYS A 93 13.14 18.47 -1.93
N ASN A 94 12.40 17.77 -2.79
CA ASN A 94 12.86 17.41 -4.14
C ASN A 94 13.13 18.65 -5.01
N LYS A 95 12.30 19.69 -4.90
CA LYS A 95 12.53 20.97 -5.59
C LYS A 95 13.79 21.69 -5.11
N LYS A 96 14.10 21.62 -3.81
CA LYS A 96 15.34 22.18 -3.24
C LYS A 96 16.57 21.40 -3.69
N GLU A 97 16.50 20.06 -3.72
CA GLU A 97 17.55 19.19 -4.26
C GLU A 97 17.83 19.49 -5.74
N SER A 98 16.79 19.73 -6.54
CA SER A 98 16.92 20.09 -7.96
C SER A 98 17.60 21.44 -8.23
N ARG A 99 17.76 22.31 -7.21
CA ARG A 99 18.41 23.63 -7.35
C ARG A 99 19.90 23.60 -6.99
N LYS A 100 20.40 22.53 -6.37
CA LYS A 100 21.83 22.32 -6.19
C LYS A 100 22.45 21.95 -7.54
N THR A 101 23.68 22.36 -7.81
CA THR A 101 24.41 21.97 -9.02
C THR A 101 24.39 20.45 -9.12
N ILE A 102 23.91 19.90 -10.25
CA ILE A 102 23.75 18.45 -10.44
C ILE A 102 25.09 17.71 -10.24
N ASP A 103 26.20 18.39 -10.50
CA ASP A 103 27.58 17.90 -10.36
C ASP A 103 28.06 17.78 -8.90
N GLU A 104 27.37 18.40 -7.93
CA GLU A 104 27.70 18.34 -6.49
C GLU A 104 26.98 17.20 -5.75
N ILE A 105 26.02 16.53 -6.39
CA ILE A 105 25.19 15.52 -5.73
C ILE A 105 25.88 14.15 -5.86
N ASP A 106 26.61 13.72 -4.82
CA ASP A 106 27.19 12.38 -4.77
C ASP A 106 26.07 11.31 -4.82
N PRO A 107 26.05 10.42 -5.84
CA PRO A 107 25.12 9.31 -5.89
C PRO A 107 25.15 8.42 -4.63
N LYS A 108 26.28 8.38 -3.91
CA LYS A 108 26.42 7.66 -2.63
C LYS A 108 25.67 8.34 -1.48
N GLU A 109 25.59 9.67 -1.44
CA GLU A 109 24.78 10.38 -0.44
C GLU A 109 23.28 10.14 -0.68
N LEU A 110 22.84 10.15 -1.95
CA LEU A 110 21.45 9.80 -2.31
C LEU A 110 21.09 8.35 -1.97
N ALA A 111 22.09 7.46 -1.93
CA ALA A 111 21.94 6.04 -1.63
C ALA A 111 22.10 5.68 -0.14
N LYS A 112 22.43 6.64 0.74
CA LYS A 112 22.58 6.36 2.18
C LYS A 112 21.25 5.85 2.72
N THR A 113 21.27 4.59 3.15
CA THR A 113 20.06 3.84 3.47
C THR A 113 20.03 3.52 4.95
N ASN A 114 19.13 4.20 5.67
CA ASN A 114 18.74 3.76 7.01
C ASN A 114 17.60 2.74 6.87
N TYR A 115 17.94 1.46 6.99
CA TYR A 115 16.99 0.35 6.85
C TYR A 115 15.87 0.40 7.89
N PHE A 116 16.18 0.75 9.14
CA PHE A 116 15.15 0.88 10.18
C PHE A 116 14.14 1.99 9.83
N SER A 117 14.64 3.14 9.39
CA SER A 117 13.76 4.23 8.93
C SER A 117 12.89 3.82 7.73
N LEU A 118 13.41 3.00 6.81
CA LEU A 118 12.62 2.49 5.68
C LEU A 118 11.55 1.50 6.10
N PHE A 119 11.86 0.59 7.02
CA PHE A 119 10.89 -0.35 7.58
C PHE A 119 9.74 0.41 8.24
N ILE A 120 10.06 1.34 9.13
CA ILE A 120 9.09 2.18 9.82
C ILE A 120 8.28 3.01 8.82
N LYS A 121 8.92 3.56 7.78
CA LYS A 121 8.24 4.28 6.69
C LYS A 121 7.21 3.39 5.97
N GLY A 122 7.57 2.16 5.63
CA GLY A 122 6.65 1.21 4.98
C GLY A 122 5.49 0.85 5.88
N PHE A 123 5.78 0.52 7.13
CA PHE A 123 4.77 0.24 8.16
C PHE A 123 3.77 1.39 8.32
N PHE A 124 4.23 2.60 8.61
CA PHE A 124 3.34 3.74 8.84
C PHE A 124 2.53 4.12 7.61
N LEU A 125 3.14 4.08 6.42
CA LEU A 125 2.44 4.44 5.19
C LEU A 125 1.31 3.44 4.89
N ASN A 126 1.50 2.15 5.19
CA ASN A 126 0.47 1.14 5.04
C ASN A 126 -0.58 1.22 6.17
N PHE A 127 -0.14 1.41 7.42
CA PHE A 127 -1.01 1.50 8.59
C PHE A 127 -1.96 2.70 8.55
N ILE A 128 -1.54 3.83 7.98
CA ILE A 128 -2.38 5.03 7.85
C ILE A 128 -3.29 4.95 6.61
N ASN A 129 -3.10 3.96 5.75
CA ASN A 129 -3.91 3.78 4.55
C ASN A 129 -5.25 3.11 4.88
N ILE A 130 -6.29 3.94 5.04
CA ILE A 130 -7.66 3.46 5.32
C ILE A 130 -8.19 2.49 4.24
N GLY A 131 -7.72 2.62 2.99
CA GLY A 131 -8.06 1.70 1.91
C GLY A 131 -7.60 0.26 2.18
N VAL A 132 -6.45 0.11 2.86
CA VAL A 132 -5.88 -1.21 3.21
C VAL A 132 -6.68 -1.86 4.33
N LEU A 133 -7.01 -1.11 5.40
CA LEU A 133 -7.95 -1.58 6.42
C LEU A 133 -9.27 -2.03 5.77
N GLY A 134 -9.78 -1.20 4.85
CA GLY A 134 -11.02 -1.46 4.15
C GLY A 134 -11.00 -2.70 3.27
N PHE A 135 -9.87 -2.97 2.62
CA PHE A 135 -9.62 -4.15 1.81
C PHE A 135 -9.56 -5.42 2.66
N TRP A 136 -8.80 -5.42 3.75
CA TRP A 136 -8.70 -6.58 4.64
C TRP A 136 -10.05 -6.93 5.26
N LEU A 137 -10.83 -5.90 5.64
CA LEU A 137 -12.19 -6.10 6.10
C LEU A 137 -13.06 -6.71 4.97
N ALA A 138 -13.00 -6.18 3.75
CA ALA A 138 -13.79 -6.71 2.63
C ALA A 138 -13.51 -8.20 2.37
N ILE A 139 -12.23 -8.60 2.32
CA ILE A 139 -11.85 -10.01 2.16
C ILE A 139 -12.35 -10.86 3.33
N LEU A 140 -12.20 -10.38 4.56
CA LEU A 140 -12.68 -11.12 5.74
C LEU A 140 -14.19 -11.36 5.67
N ILE A 141 -14.96 -10.39 5.19
CA ILE A 141 -16.42 -10.46 5.11
C ILE A 141 -16.88 -11.39 3.99
N THR A 142 -16.23 -11.32 2.84
CA THR A 142 -16.63 -12.10 1.66
C THR A 142 -16.12 -13.53 1.72
N ILE A 143 -14.86 -13.72 2.11
CA ILE A 143 -14.19 -15.03 2.12
C ILE A 143 -14.31 -15.73 3.48
N GLY A 144 -14.32 -14.99 4.60
CA GLY A 144 -14.39 -15.58 5.95
C GLY A 144 -15.53 -16.59 6.14
N PRO A 145 -16.78 -16.29 5.72
CA PRO A 145 -17.89 -17.24 5.77
C PRO A 145 -17.66 -18.49 4.90
N GLN A 146 -17.01 -18.35 3.74
CA GLN A 146 -16.67 -19.47 2.84
C GLN A 146 -15.61 -20.40 3.45
N LEU A 147 -14.77 -19.85 4.34
CA LEU A 147 -13.81 -20.57 5.16
C LEU A 147 -14.41 -21.13 6.46
N GLU A 148 -15.74 -21.03 6.62
CA GLU A 148 -16.50 -21.42 7.81
C GLU A 148 -16.03 -20.74 9.10
N LEU A 149 -15.32 -19.60 8.97
CA LEU A 149 -14.64 -18.92 10.07
C LEU A 149 -13.72 -19.84 10.90
N LYS A 150 -13.28 -20.96 10.33
CA LYS A 150 -12.37 -21.90 10.98
C LYS A 150 -10.96 -21.32 11.00
N ALA A 151 -10.41 -21.15 12.19
CA ALA A 151 -9.09 -20.54 12.40
C ALA A 151 -7.99 -21.17 11.53
N SER A 152 -7.95 -22.50 11.40
CA SER A 152 -6.96 -23.19 10.56
C SER A 152 -7.07 -22.81 9.08
N ARG A 153 -8.28 -22.78 8.52
CA ARG A 153 -8.54 -22.40 7.12
C ARG A 153 -8.23 -20.93 6.87
N MET A 154 -8.62 -20.07 7.80
CA MET A 154 -8.32 -18.64 7.79
C MET A 154 -6.82 -18.40 7.78
N ILE A 155 -6.08 -19.01 8.70
CA ILE A 155 -4.61 -18.89 8.77
C ILE A 155 -3.99 -19.38 7.46
N THR A 156 -4.41 -20.54 6.94
CA THR A 156 -3.91 -21.04 5.65
C THR A 156 -4.16 -20.05 4.52
N PHE A 157 -5.39 -19.57 4.37
CA PHE A 157 -5.76 -18.63 3.31
C PHE A 157 -4.98 -17.31 3.39
N PHE A 158 -5.00 -16.63 4.54
CA PHE A 158 -4.35 -15.33 4.70
C PHE A 158 -2.82 -15.42 4.65
N ALA A 159 -2.23 -16.51 5.17
CA ALA A 159 -0.79 -16.74 5.04
C ALA A 159 -0.40 -16.98 3.59
N THR A 160 -1.14 -17.80 2.84
CA THR A 160 -0.91 -17.98 1.40
C THR A 160 -1.06 -16.66 0.65
N LEU A 161 -2.11 -15.89 0.92
CA LEU A 161 -2.35 -14.60 0.29
C LEU A 161 -1.17 -13.65 0.52
N ILE A 162 -0.70 -13.49 1.77
CA ILE A 162 0.45 -12.64 2.10
C ILE A 162 1.73 -13.15 1.43
N ILE A 163 1.99 -14.46 1.42
CA ILE A 163 3.17 -15.02 0.79
C ILE A 163 3.17 -14.73 -0.71
N VAL A 164 2.04 -14.93 -1.39
CA VAL A 164 1.91 -14.67 -2.83
C VAL A 164 2.04 -13.17 -3.11
N TYR A 165 1.40 -12.33 -2.29
CA TYR A 165 1.55 -10.87 -2.35
C TYR A 165 3.02 -10.47 -2.25
N PHE A 166 3.72 -10.90 -1.19
CA PHE A 166 5.12 -10.56 -0.96
C PHE A 166 6.03 -11.09 -2.08
N ILE A 167 5.84 -12.33 -2.54
CA ILE A 167 6.61 -12.89 -3.67
C ILE A 167 6.39 -12.05 -4.94
N THR A 168 5.15 -11.65 -5.21
CA THR A 168 4.83 -10.79 -6.37
C THR A 168 5.51 -9.42 -6.22
N ASP A 169 5.58 -8.88 -5.01
CA ASP A 169 6.33 -7.66 -4.70
C ASP A 169 7.83 -7.82 -4.95
N LEU A 170 8.43 -8.94 -4.58
CA LEU A 170 9.83 -9.22 -4.90
C LEU A 170 10.09 -9.17 -6.42
N PHE A 171 9.19 -9.73 -7.24
CA PHE A 171 9.30 -9.63 -8.70
C PHE A 171 9.20 -8.18 -9.19
N LYS A 172 8.22 -7.41 -8.71
CA LYS A 172 8.10 -5.97 -9.05
C LYS A 172 9.34 -5.18 -8.63
N ILE A 173 9.88 -5.43 -7.44
CA ILE A 173 11.09 -4.77 -6.93
C ILE A 173 12.28 -5.06 -7.85
N ILE A 174 12.43 -6.31 -8.29
CA ILE A 174 13.49 -6.70 -9.24
C ILE A 174 13.31 -5.98 -10.58
N LEU A 175 12.10 -5.97 -11.14
CA LEU A 175 11.79 -5.28 -12.39
C LEU A 175 12.03 -3.77 -12.29
N ALA A 176 11.57 -3.15 -11.21
CA ALA A 176 11.79 -1.73 -10.95
C ALA A 176 13.29 -1.43 -10.79
N LYS A 177 14.05 -2.29 -10.11
CA LYS A 177 15.51 -2.14 -9.99
C LYS A 177 16.21 -2.19 -11.35
N GLN A 178 15.72 -2.91 -12.35
CA GLN A 178 16.37 -2.91 -13.68
C GLN A 178 16.37 -1.52 -14.33
N LEU A 179 15.37 -0.69 -14.03
CA LEU A 179 15.31 0.71 -14.45
C LEU A 179 16.39 1.59 -13.79
N ARG A 180 17.09 1.08 -12.76
CA ARG A 180 18.21 1.76 -12.10
C ARG A 180 19.36 2.08 -13.06
N SER A 181 19.57 1.24 -14.08
CA SER A 181 20.60 1.46 -15.12
C SER A 181 20.37 2.75 -15.93
N LYS A 182 19.13 3.25 -15.97
CA LYS A 182 18.74 4.49 -16.64
C LYS A 182 18.69 5.69 -15.69
N LEU A 183 19.16 5.57 -14.45
CA LEU A 183 19.16 6.67 -13.49
C LEU A 183 20.35 7.59 -13.71
N ASN A 184 20.01 8.82 -14.09
CA ASN A 184 20.83 9.99 -13.86
C ASN A 184 20.13 10.88 -12.82
N PRO A 185 20.81 11.90 -12.26
CA PRO A 185 20.19 12.78 -11.27
C PRO A 185 18.86 13.41 -11.72
N LYS A 186 18.72 13.73 -13.02
CA LYS A 186 17.48 14.27 -13.60
C LYS A 186 16.32 13.27 -13.50
N ASN A 187 16.54 12.02 -13.86
CA ASN A 187 15.54 10.95 -13.81
C ASN A 187 15.16 10.59 -12.37
N ILE A 188 16.12 10.61 -11.44
CA ILE A 188 15.84 10.41 -10.00
C ILE A 188 14.89 11.51 -9.51
N LEU A 189 15.19 12.78 -9.80
CA LEU A 189 14.34 13.90 -9.40
C LEU A 189 12.95 13.84 -10.05
N LEU A 190 12.85 13.41 -11.31
CA LEU A 190 11.57 13.21 -11.99
C LEU A 190 10.73 12.13 -11.28
N ILE A 191 11.32 10.98 -10.98
CA ILE A 191 10.66 9.88 -10.26
C ILE A 191 10.15 10.37 -8.90
N LYS A 192 11.04 10.96 -8.08
CA LYS A 192 10.66 11.52 -6.77
C LYS A 192 9.54 12.56 -6.88
N LYS A 193 9.55 13.39 -7.92
CA LYS A 193 8.49 14.38 -8.19
C LYS A 193 7.16 13.70 -8.51
N VAL A 194 7.15 12.72 -9.41
CA VAL A 194 5.93 11.96 -9.79
C VAL A 194 5.32 11.29 -8.56
N ILE A 195 6.13 10.65 -7.72
CA ILE A 195 5.65 10.00 -6.50
C ILE A 195 5.11 11.02 -5.50
N SER A 196 5.77 12.17 -5.34
CA SER A 196 5.27 13.22 -4.46
C SER A 196 3.91 13.76 -4.92
N ILE A 197 3.71 13.91 -6.23
CA ILE A 197 2.41 14.30 -6.82
C ILE A 197 1.38 13.20 -6.60
N ALA A 198 1.73 11.92 -6.81
CA ALA A 198 0.82 10.80 -6.56
C ALA A 198 0.35 10.75 -5.10
N LEU A 199 1.25 11.00 -4.13
CA LEU A 199 0.91 11.06 -2.71
C LEU A 199 -0.02 12.24 -2.38
N ILE A 200 0.21 13.41 -3.00
CA ILE A 200 -0.70 14.57 -2.88
C ILE A 200 -2.08 14.20 -3.42
N ILE A 201 -2.17 13.58 -4.59
CA ILE A 201 -3.43 13.14 -5.18
C ILE A 201 -4.14 12.14 -4.27
N CYS A 202 -3.44 11.11 -3.77
CA CYS A 202 -4.01 10.16 -2.81
C CYS A 202 -4.53 10.87 -1.55
N GLY A 203 -3.78 11.83 -1.01
CA GLY A 203 -4.19 12.62 0.15
C GLY A 203 -5.46 13.43 -0.10
N VAL A 204 -5.54 14.13 -1.24
CA VAL A 204 -6.74 14.88 -1.66
C VAL A 204 -7.94 13.95 -1.87
N VAL A 205 -7.75 12.81 -2.52
CA VAL A 205 -8.81 11.81 -2.73
C VAL A 205 -9.36 11.31 -1.40
N LEU A 206 -8.50 10.94 -0.44
CA LEU A 206 -8.96 10.52 0.89
C LEU A 206 -9.69 11.63 1.63
N LEU A 207 -9.20 12.87 1.58
CA LEU A 207 -9.89 14.01 2.20
C LEU A 207 -11.26 14.27 1.56
N SER A 208 -11.39 14.10 0.24
CA SER A 208 -12.68 14.24 -0.44
C SER A 208 -13.68 13.15 -0.01
N GLN A 209 -13.21 11.92 0.22
CA GLN A 209 -14.06 10.82 0.68
C GLN A 209 -14.64 11.06 2.08
N ALA A 210 -13.93 11.81 2.94
CA ALA A 210 -14.44 12.20 4.25
C ALA A 210 -15.63 13.18 4.17
N TRP A 211 -15.65 14.03 3.14
CA TRP A 211 -16.65 15.11 2.99
C TRP A 211 -17.93 14.65 2.29
N PHE A 212 -17.85 13.58 1.48
CA PHE A 212 -18.97 13.06 0.68
C PHE A 212 -19.30 11.58 0.98
N PRO A 213 -19.76 11.22 2.19
CA PRO A 213 -20.14 9.85 2.52
C PRO A 213 -21.34 9.31 1.70
N LYS A 214 -22.14 10.19 1.07
CA LYS A 214 -23.26 9.80 0.20
C LYS A 214 -22.81 9.30 -1.18
N GLU A 215 -21.69 9.79 -1.71
CA GLU A 215 -21.15 9.35 -3.00
C GLU A 215 -20.46 7.99 -2.89
N GLN A 216 -19.93 7.65 -1.70
CA GLN A 216 -19.44 6.29 -1.42
C GLN A 216 -20.54 5.23 -1.57
N LYS A 217 -21.78 5.53 -1.14
CA LYS A 217 -22.92 4.63 -1.34
C LYS A 217 -23.32 4.51 -2.81
N ILE A 218 -23.24 5.59 -3.58
CA ILE A 218 -23.60 5.59 -5.01
C ILE A 218 -22.56 4.82 -5.82
N VAL A 219 -21.26 5.06 -5.58
CA VAL A 219 -20.16 4.34 -6.24
C VAL A 219 -20.20 2.86 -5.89
N ASN A 220 -20.31 2.50 -4.61
CA ASN A 220 -20.43 1.09 -4.19
C ASN A 220 -21.69 0.43 -4.78
N SER A 221 -22.83 1.12 -4.84
CA SER A 221 -24.06 0.60 -5.46
C SER A 221 -23.97 0.47 -6.99
N ALA A 222 -23.13 1.28 -7.65
CA ALA A 222 -22.89 1.18 -9.07
C ALA A 222 -21.96 -0.01 -9.39
N PHE A 223 -20.96 -0.25 -8.55
CA PHE A 223 -20.12 -1.46 -8.62
C PHE A 223 -20.94 -2.74 -8.34
N GLU A 224 -21.79 -2.76 -7.31
CA GLU A 224 -22.67 -3.90 -7.01
C GLU A 224 -23.68 -4.20 -8.14
N LYS A 225 -24.19 -3.19 -8.83
CA LYS A 225 -25.09 -3.38 -9.99
C LYS A 225 -24.39 -3.94 -11.22
N LEU A 226 -23.11 -3.60 -11.42
CA LEU A 226 -22.31 -4.12 -12.53
C LEU A 226 -21.82 -5.55 -12.24
N GLU A 227 -21.65 -5.92 -10.98
CA GLU A 227 -21.29 -7.27 -10.54
C GLU A 227 -22.51 -8.21 -10.41
N GLY A 228 -23.72 -7.68 -10.21
CA GLY A 228 -24.96 -8.45 -10.13
C GLY A 228 -25.61 -8.81 -11.48
N GLU A 229 -25.05 -8.36 -12.60
CA GLU A 229 -25.54 -8.65 -13.97
C GLU A 229 -24.76 -9.77 -14.70
N ASN A 230 -23.96 -10.59 -14.01
CA ASN A 230 -23.40 -11.84 -14.56
C ASN A 230 -23.61 -13.04 -13.65
#